data_AF-A0A8S3ZJY3-F1
#
_entry.id   AF-A0A8S3ZJY3-F1
#
_cell.length_a   1.000
_cell.length_b   1.000
_cell.length_c   1.000
_cell.angle_alpha   90.00
_cell.angle_beta   90.00
_cell.angle_gamma   90.00
#
_symmetry.space_group_name_H-M   'P 1'
#
loop_
_entity.id
_entity.type
_entity.pdbx_description
1 polymer ?
#
loop_
_entity_poly.entity_id
_entity_poly.type
_entity_poly.pdbx_seq_one_letter_code
_entity_poly.pdbx_strand_id
1 'polypeptide(L)'
;HDTGSYQYPSEPFKHMCKALSLCVCYAAGLGGIGSITGSSTNLVMQGQADAIFAAYGLESGVNFLTWMMCCLPAAALCLLVAWLWLVFHFFGWRELLRYGCGDQEQTEATRSVVRAHLHKLGPLSFAEKAVVGHFIVLVVLWLSMEIPGGVGWAYFFKPDFVNNSTPGILIIVSMFVFPSEWPRVFCWFKADRGPLRSVPALLDWKTVQAQFPWGTWCLLGGGYALASICQDSGLSLWIGSRLSMFAAMEPWLMVLILTMAISFMTEITSNAASASILCPILAELAISLQMNPLYLLYPAVLACSMAFILPVATPPNAIVFAIGHVKVQDMAKAGFILNILCVLVVNVAVNTWMTALLHLDQLPPAMSRSLQNESSQYLSSAYPAFNTTAYPV
;
A
#
# COMPACT_ATOMS: atom_id res chain seq x y z
N HIS A 1 27.49 -10.34 20.18
CA HIS A 1 26.82 -11.35 21.03
C HIS A 1 27.13 -11.04 22.49
N ASP A 2 26.46 -10.05 23.06
CA ASP A 2 26.48 -9.79 24.51
C ASP A 2 25.13 -10.25 25.05
N THR A 3 25.08 -11.48 25.54
CA THR A 3 23.91 -12.07 26.21
C THR A 3 23.89 -11.69 27.68
N GLY A 4 24.02 -10.41 27.98
CA GLY A 4 23.57 -9.86 29.25
C GLY A 4 22.04 -9.87 29.21
N SER A 5 21.41 -10.94 29.69
CA SER A 5 19.95 -11.02 29.74
C SER A 5 19.43 -9.87 30.59
N TYR A 6 18.92 -8.83 29.95
CA TYR A 6 18.22 -7.75 30.64
C TYR A 6 17.14 -8.39 31.51
N GLN A 7 17.33 -8.36 32.82
CA GLN A 7 16.39 -8.95 33.76
C GLN A 7 15.19 -8.02 33.86
N TYR A 8 14.08 -8.44 33.26
CA TYR A 8 12.84 -7.72 33.38
C TYR A 8 12.37 -7.70 34.84
N PRO A 9 11.89 -6.55 35.34
CA PRO A 9 11.42 -6.43 36.72
C PRO A 9 10.21 -7.33 37.04
N SER A 10 9.42 -7.72 36.02
CA SER A 10 8.33 -8.69 36.18
C SER A 10 7.94 -9.33 34.83
N GLU A 11 7.31 -10.52 34.86
CA GLU A 11 6.77 -11.15 33.63
C GLU A 11 5.68 -10.30 32.94
N PRO A 12 4.73 -9.65 33.66
CA PRO A 12 3.78 -8.72 33.03
C PRO A 12 4.48 -7.56 32.32
N PHE A 13 5.55 -7.02 32.90
CA PHE A 13 6.32 -5.93 32.28
C PHE A 13 7.05 -6.40 31.01
N LYS A 14 7.56 -7.63 31.01
CA LYS A 14 8.15 -8.26 29.82
C LYS A 14 7.12 -8.50 28.71
N HIS A 15 5.92 -8.98 29.06
CA HIS A 15 4.82 -9.10 28.10
C HIS A 15 4.43 -7.75 27.51
N MET A 16 4.38 -6.71 28.33
CA MET A 16 4.11 -5.35 27.86
C MET A 16 5.19 -4.83 26.89
N CYS A 17 6.47 -5.02 27.20
CA CYS A 17 7.56 -4.61 26.31
C CYS A 17 7.48 -5.32 24.95
N LYS A 18 7.22 -6.63 24.95
CA LYS A 18 7.03 -7.41 23.71
C LYS A 18 5.80 -6.95 22.93
N ALA A 19 4.67 -6.78 23.60
CA ALA A 19 3.42 -6.32 22.98
C ALA A 19 3.59 -4.95 22.33
N LEU A 20 4.16 -3.97 23.05
CA LEU A 20 4.41 -2.64 22.52
C LEU A 20 5.37 -2.67 21.32
N SER A 21 6.43 -3.48 21.40
CA SER A 21 7.37 -3.60 20.29
C SER A 21 6.69 -4.18 19.03
N LEU A 22 5.90 -5.24 19.20
CA LEU A 22 5.14 -5.85 18.10
C LEU A 22 4.03 -4.93 17.56
N CYS A 23 3.36 -4.16 18.42
CA CYS A 23 2.39 -3.15 18.00
C CYS A 23 3.02 -2.15 17.02
N VAL A 24 4.24 -1.68 17.30
CA VAL A 24 4.91 -0.68 16.45
C VAL A 24 5.26 -1.26 15.08
N CYS A 25 5.81 -2.47 14.99
CA CYS A 25 6.16 -3.05 13.68
C CYS A 25 4.92 -3.41 12.86
N TYR A 26 3.87 -3.95 13.49
CA TYR A 26 2.63 -4.28 12.78
C TYR A 26 1.87 -3.03 12.36
N ALA A 27 1.84 -1.98 13.19
CA ALA A 27 1.26 -0.70 12.81
C ALA A 27 2.01 -0.03 11.65
N ALA A 28 3.33 -0.19 11.56
CA ALA A 28 4.09 0.31 10.41
C ALA A 28 3.69 -0.40 9.10
N GLY A 29 3.55 -1.73 9.12
CA GLY A 29 3.09 -2.50 7.95
C GLY A 29 1.65 -2.17 7.55
N LEU A 30 0.73 -2.15 8.52
CA LEU A 30 -0.68 -1.83 8.30
C LEU A 30 -0.94 -0.35 7.97
N GLY A 31 -0.10 0.57 8.44
CA GLY A 31 -0.16 1.97 8.03
C GLY A 31 0.20 2.16 6.56
N GLY A 32 1.14 1.36 6.05
CA GLY A 32 1.60 1.40 4.66
C GLY A 32 0.52 1.06 3.63
N ILE A 33 -0.52 0.31 4.01
CA ILE A 33 -1.63 -0.02 3.09
C ILE A 33 -2.67 1.10 2.96
N GLY A 34 -2.73 2.04 3.91
CA GLY A 34 -3.76 3.07 3.94
C GLY A 34 -3.63 4.16 2.86
N SER A 35 -2.43 4.35 2.32
CA SER A 35 -2.16 5.33 1.25
C SER A 35 -1.40 4.68 0.09
N ILE A 36 -1.63 5.17 -1.13
CA ILE A 36 -1.01 4.61 -2.33
C ILE A 36 0.53 4.75 -2.32
N THR A 37 1.04 5.79 -1.64
CA THR A 37 2.48 6.03 -1.47
C THR A 37 3.06 5.37 -0.21
N GLY A 38 2.25 4.69 0.58
CA GLY A 38 2.65 4.12 1.86
C GLY A 38 3.53 2.87 1.74
N SER A 39 3.33 2.08 0.68
CA SER A 39 4.10 0.86 0.39
C SER A 39 4.41 0.76 -1.09
N SER A 40 5.57 0.19 -1.43
CA SER A 40 5.96 -0.07 -2.81
C SER A 40 4.99 -1.01 -3.54
N THR A 41 4.34 -1.93 -2.81
CA THR A 41 3.35 -2.86 -3.39
C THR A 41 2.14 -2.13 -3.97
N ASN A 42 1.75 -1.01 -3.37
CA ASN A 42 0.60 -0.22 -3.79
C ASN A 42 0.90 0.48 -5.12
N LEU A 43 2.12 1.00 -5.27
CA LEU A 43 2.61 1.60 -6.52
C LEU A 43 2.77 0.55 -7.63
N VAL A 44 3.20 -0.66 -7.30
CA VAL A 44 3.23 -1.78 -8.26
C VAL A 44 1.83 -2.03 -8.79
N MET A 45 0.84 -2.17 -7.90
CA MET A 45 -0.56 -2.39 -8.29
C MET A 45 -1.08 -1.25 -9.17
N GLN A 46 -0.86 0.01 -8.77
CA GLN A 46 -1.35 1.17 -9.50
C GLN A 46 -0.84 1.15 -10.94
N GLY A 47 0.47 1.05 -11.16
CA GLY A 47 0.99 1.07 -12.53
C GLY A 47 0.63 -0.17 -13.34
N GLN A 48 0.40 -1.33 -12.70
CA GLN A 48 -0.11 -2.52 -13.38
C GLN A 48 -1.56 -2.31 -13.83
N ALA A 49 -2.40 -1.76 -12.95
CA ALA A 49 -3.76 -1.38 -13.30
C ALA A 49 -3.78 -0.34 -14.43
N ASP A 50 -2.94 0.69 -14.35
CA ASP A 50 -2.82 1.72 -15.40
C ASP A 50 -2.40 1.10 -16.74
N ALA A 51 -1.39 0.23 -16.75
CA ALA A 51 -0.94 -0.44 -17.98
C ALA A 51 -2.02 -1.33 -18.60
N ILE A 52 -2.72 -2.11 -17.78
CA ILE A 52 -3.76 -3.04 -18.25
C ILE A 52 -4.96 -2.28 -18.79
N PHE A 53 -5.45 -1.27 -18.06
CA PHE A 53 -6.60 -0.50 -18.51
C PHE A 53 -6.26 0.35 -19.75
N ALA A 54 -5.04 0.89 -19.84
CA ALA A 54 -4.57 1.62 -21.01
C ALA A 54 -4.53 0.74 -22.27
N ALA A 55 -4.23 -0.56 -22.15
CA ALA A 55 -4.30 -1.50 -23.28
C ALA A 55 -5.71 -1.61 -23.89
N TYR A 56 -6.75 -1.28 -23.13
CA TYR A 56 -8.14 -1.23 -23.58
C TYR A 56 -8.66 0.21 -23.77
N GLY A 57 -7.79 1.23 -23.75
CA GLY A 57 -8.17 2.64 -23.89
C GLY A 57 -9.00 3.19 -22.73
N LEU A 58 -8.82 2.62 -21.54
CA LEU A 58 -9.51 3.00 -20.30
C LEU A 58 -8.52 3.57 -19.28
N GLU A 59 -9.04 4.39 -18.36
CA GLU A 59 -8.35 4.74 -17.13
C GLU A 59 -8.66 3.70 -16.05
N SER A 60 -7.67 3.36 -15.22
CA SER A 60 -7.84 2.39 -14.13
C SER A 60 -8.78 2.87 -13.02
N GLY A 61 -8.94 4.20 -12.88
CA GLY A 61 -9.63 4.83 -11.75
C GLY A 61 -8.87 4.72 -10.43
N VAL A 62 -7.63 4.21 -10.45
CA VAL A 62 -6.78 4.07 -9.25
C VAL A 62 -6.01 5.37 -9.05
N ASN A 63 -6.55 6.25 -8.22
CA ASN A 63 -5.92 7.51 -7.84
C ASN A 63 -5.72 7.59 -6.32
N PHE A 64 -5.02 8.64 -5.85
CA PHE A 64 -4.74 8.80 -4.43
C PHE A 64 -6.03 8.81 -3.58
N LEU A 65 -7.08 9.49 -4.06
CA LEU A 65 -8.34 9.62 -3.34
C LEU A 65 -9.11 8.29 -3.31
N THR A 66 -9.26 7.62 -4.45
CA THR A 66 -9.99 6.33 -4.54
C THR A 66 -9.27 5.25 -3.74
N TRP A 67 -7.93 5.21 -3.79
CA TRP A 67 -7.15 4.32 -2.93
C TRP A 67 -7.40 4.59 -1.46
N MET A 68 -7.33 5.85 -1.04
CA MET A 68 -7.51 6.20 0.37
C MET A 68 -8.94 5.89 0.83
N MET A 69 -9.97 6.18 0.03
CA MET A 69 -11.36 5.82 0.34
C MET A 69 -11.56 4.30 0.51
N CYS A 70 -10.85 3.49 -0.28
CA CYS A 70 -10.98 2.03 -0.22
C CYS A 70 -10.13 1.41 0.89
N CYS A 71 -8.85 1.77 0.95
CA CYS A 71 -7.83 1.08 1.73
C CYS A 71 -7.59 1.71 3.11
N LEU A 72 -7.86 3.00 3.32
CA LEU A 72 -7.73 3.60 4.66
C LEU A 72 -8.73 3.00 5.67
N PRO A 73 -10.02 2.77 5.34
CA PRO A 73 -10.92 2.06 6.24
C PRO A 73 -10.46 0.63 6.54
N ALA A 74 -9.95 -0.08 5.52
CA ALA A 74 -9.39 -1.43 5.70
C ALA A 74 -8.17 -1.41 6.63
N ALA A 75 -7.26 -0.46 6.43
CA ALA A 75 -6.07 -0.26 7.27
C ALA A 75 -6.44 0.03 8.72
N ALA A 76 -7.40 0.93 8.94
CA ALA A 76 -7.91 1.26 10.26
C ALA A 76 -8.56 0.05 10.96
N LEU A 77 -9.35 -0.74 10.22
CA LEU A 77 -9.96 -1.96 10.74
C LEU A 77 -8.91 -3.02 11.08
N CYS A 78 -7.93 -3.25 10.20
CA CYS A 78 -6.80 -4.14 10.47
C CYS A 78 -6.01 -3.68 11.69
N LEU A 79 -5.76 -2.37 11.85
CA LEU A 79 -5.03 -1.83 13.00
C LEU A 79 -5.82 -2.01 14.31
N LEU A 80 -7.14 -1.81 14.28
CA LEU A 80 -8.02 -2.09 15.41
C LEU A 80 -7.99 -3.59 15.77
N VAL A 81 -8.11 -4.46 14.78
CA VAL A 81 -8.06 -5.92 14.96
C VAL A 81 -6.69 -6.36 15.48
N ALA A 82 -5.60 -5.79 14.98
CA ALA A 82 -4.24 -6.05 15.45
C ALA A 82 -4.07 -5.64 16.91
N TRP A 83 -4.59 -4.47 17.28
CA TRP A 83 -4.56 -3.99 18.66
C TRP A 83 -5.35 -4.91 19.59
N LEU A 84 -6.59 -5.25 19.25
CA LEU A 84 -7.42 -6.17 20.03
C LEU A 84 -6.76 -7.55 20.18
N TRP A 85 -6.21 -8.07 19.09
CA TRP A 85 -5.51 -9.35 19.08
C TRP A 85 -4.27 -9.34 19.98
N LEU A 86 -3.41 -8.32 19.89
CA LEU A 86 -2.20 -8.23 20.70
C LEU A 86 -2.52 -8.04 22.19
N VAL A 87 -3.52 -7.23 22.53
CA VAL A 87 -3.98 -7.07 23.92
C VAL A 87 -4.47 -8.41 24.45
N PHE A 88 -5.33 -9.10 23.70
CA PHE A 88 -5.83 -10.43 24.07
C PHE A 88 -4.70 -11.47 24.19
N HIS A 89 -3.74 -11.49 23.27
CA HIS A 89 -2.66 -12.47 23.24
C HIS A 89 -1.69 -12.33 24.42
N PHE A 90 -1.30 -11.10 24.78
CA PHE A 90 -0.29 -10.87 25.82
C PHE A 90 -0.86 -10.71 27.23
N PHE A 91 -2.07 -10.16 27.36
CA PHE A 91 -2.69 -9.80 28.65
C PHE A 91 -3.99 -10.56 28.94
N GLY A 92 -4.57 -11.26 27.96
CA GLY A 92 -5.78 -12.06 28.12
C GLY A 92 -7.08 -11.24 28.17
N TRP A 93 -8.20 -11.97 28.31
CA TRP A 93 -9.55 -11.40 28.25
C TRP A 93 -9.89 -10.43 29.40
N ARG A 94 -9.26 -10.61 30.57
CA ARG A 94 -9.55 -9.79 31.76
C ARG A 94 -9.10 -8.34 31.60
N GLU A 95 -7.95 -8.11 30.96
CA GLU A 95 -7.43 -6.76 30.73
C GLU A 95 -8.11 -6.08 29.53
N LEU A 96 -8.57 -6.84 28.53
CA LEU A 96 -9.37 -6.31 27.42
C LEU A 96 -10.67 -5.64 27.90
N LEU A 97 -11.33 -6.23 28.91
CA LEU A 97 -12.57 -5.72 29.51
C LEU A 97 -12.33 -4.69 30.62
N ARG A 98 -11.08 -4.46 31.02
CA ARG A 98 -10.74 -3.56 32.12
C ARG A 98 -10.70 -2.11 31.62
N TYR A 99 -11.88 -1.53 31.48
CA TYR A 99 -12.03 -0.11 31.13
C TYR A 99 -11.85 0.76 32.38
N GLY A 100 -10.81 1.61 32.40
CA GLY A 100 -10.76 2.78 33.31
C GLY A 100 -10.16 2.60 34.72
N CYS A 101 -9.43 1.53 35.03
CA CYS A 101 -8.81 1.35 36.36
C CYS A 101 -7.28 1.20 36.30
N GLY A 102 -6.61 2.27 35.88
CA GLY A 102 -5.18 2.48 36.10
C GLY A 102 -4.95 3.37 37.32
N ASP A 103 -3.89 3.09 38.08
CA ASP A 103 -3.50 3.93 39.21
C ASP A 103 -3.20 5.36 38.71
N GLN A 104 -3.86 6.37 39.29
CA GLN A 104 -3.75 7.76 38.83
C GLN A 104 -2.29 8.23 38.90
N GLU A 105 -1.57 7.79 39.94
CA GLU A 105 -0.18 8.13 40.20
C GLU A 105 0.77 7.56 39.14
N GLN A 106 0.59 6.30 38.71
CA GLN A 106 1.40 5.69 37.65
C GLN A 106 1.13 6.32 36.28
N THR A 107 -0.12 6.72 36.04
CA THR A 107 -0.52 7.42 34.81
C THR A 107 0.16 8.79 34.75
N GLU A 108 0.21 9.50 35.87
CA GLU A 108 0.86 10.81 35.98
C GLU A 108 2.39 10.70 35.86
N ALA A 109 3.01 9.71 36.49
CA ALA A 109 4.44 9.41 36.34
C ALA A 109 4.80 9.15 34.87
N THR A 110 4.04 8.30 34.18
CA THR A 110 4.26 8.01 32.75
C THR A 110 4.11 9.28 31.89
N ARG A 111 3.07 10.08 32.16
CA ARG A 111 2.82 11.34 31.44
C ARG A 111 3.94 12.36 31.65
N SER A 112 4.55 12.39 32.83
CA SER A 112 5.69 13.27 33.14
C SER A 112 6.93 12.91 32.30
N VAL A 113 7.21 11.61 32.14
CA VAL A 113 8.33 11.11 31.33
C VAL A 113 8.11 11.46 29.85
N VAL A 114 6.89 11.30 29.34
CA VAL A 114 6.54 11.68 27.95
C VAL A 114 6.70 13.18 27.75
N ARG A 115 6.21 14.02 28.66
CA ARG A 115 6.39 15.49 28.59
C ARG A 115 7.86 15.89 28.65
N ALA A 116 8.66 15.24 29.49
CA ALA A 116 10.09 15.50 29.57
C ALA A 116 10.80 15.21 28.24
N HIS A 117 10.44 14.12 27.55
CA HIS A 117 10.97 13.82 26.21
C HIS A 117 10.46 14.79 25.13
N LEU A 118 9.19 15.18 25.18
CA LEU A 118 8.64 16.20 24.28
C LEU A 118 9.34 17.55 24.46
N HIS A 119 9.62 17.97 25.69
CA HIS A 119 10.33 19.21 25.97
C HIS A 119 11.78 19.19 25.45
N LYS A 120 12.43 18.03 25.37
CA LYS A 120 13.79 17.88 24.83
C LYS A 120 13.87 18.15 23.32
N LEU A 121 12.77 18.00 22.57
CA LEU A 121 12.75 18.23 21.12
C LEU A 121 12.86 19.72 20.76
N GLY A 122 12.46 20.61 21.67
CA GLY A 122 12.44 22.06 21.43
C GLY A 122 11.31 22.52 20.49
N PRO A 123 11.23 23.83 20.19
CA PRO A 123 10.22 24.37 19.28
C PRO A 123 10.54 24.02 17.82
N LEU A 124 9.49 23.78 17.02
CA LEU A 124 9.62 23.46 15.59
C LEU A 124 10.44 24.51 14.84
N SER A 125 11.45 24.06 14.09
CA SER A 125 12.27 24.90 13.24
C SER A 125 11.47 25.44 12.04
N PHE A 126 11.99 26.48 11.38
CA PHE A 126 11.33 26.99 10.17
C PHE A 126 11.32 25.94 9.06
N ALA A 127 12.43 25.21 8.87
CA ALA A 127 12.52 24.14 7.89
C ALA A 127 11.46 23.06 8.12
N GLU A 128 11.27 22.61 9.37
CA GLU A 128 10.23 21.63 9.72
C GLU A 128 8.83 22.14 9.39
N LYS A 129 8.53 23.40 9.73
CA LYS A 129 7.24 24.02 9.39
C LYS A 129 7.03 24.13 7.87
N ALA A 130 8.08 24.48 7.13
CA ALA A 130 8.04 24.57 5.68
C ALA A 130 7.80 23.19 5.04
N VAL A 131 8.45 22.14 5.53
CA VAL A 131 8.21 20.75 5.08
C VAL A 131 6.77 20.33 5.37
N VAL A 132 6.24 20.61 6.56
CA VAL A 132 4.84 20.34 6.91
C VAL A 132 3.89 21.10 5.98
N GLY A 133 4.18 22.36 5.66
CA GLY A 133 3.40 23.14 4.70
C GLY A 133 3.37 22.50 3.30
N HIS A 134 4.52 22.10 2.76
CA HIS A 134 4.62 21.40 1.48
C HIS A 134 3.85 20.07 1.49
N PHE A 135 3.94 19.31 2.58
CA PHE A 135 3.21 18.07 2.75
C PHE A 135 1.68 18.29 2.76
N ILE A 136 1.19 19.32 3.46
CA ILE A 136 -0.24 19.67 3.45
C ILE A 136 -0.68 20.05 2.04
N VAL A 137 0.08 20.87 1.33
CA VAL A 137 -0.23 21.25 -0.05
C VAL A 137 -0.26 20.02 -0.96
N LEU A 138 0.70 19.10 -0.82
CA LEU A 138 0.74 17.84 -1.56
C LEU A 138 -0.53 17.01 -1.35
N VAL A 139 -0.91 16.80 -0.09
CA VAL A 139 -2.12 16.03 0.26
C VAL A 139 -3.37 16.71 -0.28
N VAL A 140 -3.49 18.03 -0.14
CA VAL A 140 -4.63 18.78 -0.69
C VAL A 140 -4.70 18.63 -2.20
N LEU A 141 -3.58 18.74 -2.92
CA LEU A 141 -3.53 18.54 -4.37
C LEU A 141 -3.94 17.12 -4.76
N TRP A 142 -3.46 16.09 -4.06
CA TRP A 142 -3.88 14.71 -4.34
C TRP A 142 -5.38 14.48 -4.10
N LEU A 143 -5.93 15.00 -2.98
CA LEU A 143 -7.34 14.80 -2.65
C LEU A 143 -8.31 15.63 -3.51
N SER A 144 -7.86 16.76 -4.03
CA SER A 144 -8.67 17.64 -4.88
C SER A 144 -8.46 17.41 -6.38
N MET A 145 -7.63 16.43 -6.76
CA MET A 145 -7.32 16.10 -8.16
C MET A 145 -8.60 15.75 -8.92
N GLU A 146 -9.34 14.76 -8.42
CA GLU A 146 -10.60 14.29 -8.96
C GLU A 146 -11.56 14.07 -7.79
N ILE A 147 -12.62 14.89 -7.71
CA ILE A 147 -13.57 14.84 -6.61
C ILE A 147 -14.84 14.12 -7.09
N PRO A 148 -15.27 13.02 -6.44
CA PRO A 148 -16.52 12.34 -6.79
C PRO A 148 -17.71 13.30 -6.72
N GLY A 149 -18.42 13.47 -7.83
CA GLY A 149 -19.59 14.36 -7.90
C GLY A 149 -19.27 15.86 -7.96
N GLY A 150 -18.00 16.24 -8.15
CA GLY A 150 -17.56 17.63 -8.27
C GLY A 150 -16.54 17.84 -9.38
N VAL A 151 -16.05 19.07 -9.51
CA VAL A 151 -14.99 19.43 -10.46
C VAL A 151 -13.68 19.49 -9.70
N GLY A 152 -12.83 18.48 -9.87
CA GLY A 152 -11.45 18.50 -9.37
C GLY A 152 -10.57 19.44 -10.19
N TRP A 153 -9.39 19.81 -9.68
CA TRP A 153 -8.51 20.73 -10.42
C TRP A 153 -7.97 20.11 -11.72
N ALA A 154 -7.99 18.77 -11.85
CA ALA A 154 -7.61 18.06 -13.07
C ALA A 154 -8.40 18.54 -14.30
N TYR A 155 -9.66 18.95 -14.12
CA TYR A 155 -10.53 19.45 -15.19
C TYR A 155 -9.96 20.67 -15.93
N PHE A 156 -9.15 21.49 -15.26
CA PHE A 156 -8.56 22.69 -15.87
C PHE A 156 -7.35 22.38 -16.75
N PHE A 157 -6.92 21.12 -16.81
CA PHE A 157 -5.76 20.67 -17.56
C PHE A 157 -6.15 19.60 -18.58
N LYS A 158 -5.22 19.32 -19.51
CA LYS A 158 -5.43 18.25 -20.49
C LYS A 158 -5.35 16.88 -19.79
N PRO A 159 -6.21 15.92 -20.13
CA PRO A 159 -6.28 14.61 -19.47
C PRO A 159 -4.92 13.90 -19.37
N ASP A 160 -4.15 13.85 -20.46
CA ASP A 160 -2.87 13.14 -20.51
C ASP A 160 -1.73 13.76 -19.66
N PHE A 161 -1.93 14.95 -19.11
CA PHE A 161 -0.91 15.68 -18.33
C PHE A 161 -1.15 15.65 -16.82
N VAL A 162 -2.28 15.10 -16.37
CA VAL A 162 -2.66 15.06 -14.96
C VAL A 162 -2.60 13.63 -14.46
N ASN A 163 -1.57 13.34 -13.66
CA ASN A 163 -1.40 12.05 -12.99
C ASN A 163 -1.10 12.26 -11.50
N ASN A 164 -1.22 11.20 -10.70
CA ASN A 164 -0.84 11.22 -9.27
C ASN A 164 0.62 11.69 -9.05
N SER A 165 1.49 11.51 -10.04
CA SER A 165 2.89 11.96 -10.00
C SER A 165 3.06 13.47 -10.17
N THR A 166 2.12 14.17 -10.83
CA THR A 166 2.24 15.59 -11.18
C THR A 166 2.34 16.49 -9.93
N PRO A 167 1.45 16.36 -8.91
CA PRO A 167 1.62 17.09 -7.64
C PRO A 167 2.92 16.74 -6.90
N GLY A 168 3.34 15.48 -6.95
CA GLY A 168 4.57 15.02 -6.31
C GLY A 168 5.81 15.69 -6.88
N ILE A 169 5.94 15.72 -8.21
CA ILE A 169 7.06 16.40 -8.91
C ILE A 169 7.04 17.90 -8.61
N LEU A 170 5.87 18.54 -8.65
CA LEU A 170 5.73 19.97 -8.34
C LEU A 170 6.27 20.30 -6.94
N ILE A 171 5.91 19.50 -5.93
CA ILE A 171 6.34 19.71 -4.55
C ILE A 171 7.83 19.42 -4.38
N ILE A 172 8.36 18.38 -5.01
CA ILE A 172 9.80 18.08 -4.98
C ILE A 172 10.62 19.22 -5.59
N VAL A 173 10.22 19.71 -6.77
CA VAL A 173 10.89 20.84 -7.43
C VAL A 173 10.80 22.10 -6.56
N SER A 174 9.65 22.35 -5.92
CA SER A 174 9.50 23.44 -4.94
C SER A 174 10.49 23.30 -3.78
N MET A 175 10.67 22.10 -3.23
CA MET A 175 11.61 21.86 -2.11
C MET A 175 13.08 22.09 -2.49
N PHE A 176 13.46 21.92 -3.76
CA PHE A 176 14.80 22.27 -4.26
C PHE A 176 15.03 23.79 -4.38
N VAL A 177 13.95 24.58 -4.40
CA VAL A 177 14.02 26.05 -4.53
C VAL A 177 13.76 26.74 -3.19
N PHE A 178 12.94 26.15 -2.32
CA PHE A 178 12.49 26.77 -1.08
C PHE A 178 13.64 26.85 -0.04
N PRO A 179 13.89 28.01 0.59
CA PRO A 179 14.99 28.17 1.53
C PRO A 179 14.72 27.49 2.88
N SER A 180 15.74 26.86 3.45
CA SER A 180 15.68 26.21 4.78
C SER A 180 15.61 27.19 5.96
N GLU A 181 15.97 28.45 5.74
CA GLU A 181 15.83 29.55 6.70
C GLU A 181 14.83 30.59 6.20
N TRP A 182 14.23 31.33 7.13
CA TRP A 182 13.25 32.36 6.79
C TRP A 182 13.85 33.38 5.81
N PRO A 183 13.23 33.60 4.63
CA PRO A 183 13.79 34.47 3.61
C PRO A 183 13.89 35.89 4.13
N ARG A 184 15.12 36.45 4.10
CA ARG A 184 15.43 37.83 4.55
C ARG A 184 14.87 38.92 3.63
N VAL A 185 13.97 38.58 2.70
CA VAL A 185 13.43 39.48 1.66
C VAL A 185 12.17 40.21 2.14
N PHE A 186 11.36 39.59 3.01
CA PHE A 186 10.21 40.22 3.65
C PHE A 186 10.63 40.97 4.93
N CYS A 187 11.49 41.99 4.80
CA CYS A 187 11.98 42.80 5.91
C CYS A 187 11.17 44.10 6.07
N TRP A 188 10.00 44.03 6.71
CA TRP A 188 9.34 45.22 7.31
C TRP A 188 9.87 45.53 8.71
N PHE A 189 10.53 44.57 9.38
CA PHE A 189 11.10 44.76 10.71
C PHE A 189 12.62 44.61 10.67
N LYS A 190 13.29 45.72 10.99
CA LYS A 190 14.74 45.86 11.18
C LYS A 190 15.31 44.69 11.98
N ALA A 191 16.35 44.07 11.46
CA ALA A 191 17.39 43.48 12.27
C ALA A 191 18.70 43.55 11.49
N ASP A 192 19.70 44.22 12.07
CA ASP A 192 21.10 44.15 11.67
C ASP A 192 21.52 42.70 11.48
N ARG A 193 21.92 42.29 10.28
CA ARG A 193 22.38 40.93 10.02
C ARG A 193 23.54 40.96 9.04
N GLY A 194 24.62 40.26 9.42
CA GLY A 194 25.92 40.20 8.73
C GLY A 194 25.89 39.67 7.29
N PRO A 195 27.04 39.27 6.73
CA PRO A 195 27.20 39.06 5.29
C PRO A 195 26.18 38.10 4.68
N LEU A 196 25.77 38.38 3.44
CA LEU A 196 24.88 37.54 2.64
C LEU A 196 25.50 36.14 2.52
N ARG A 197 24.82 35.13 3.08
CA ARG A 197 25.22 33.72 3.00
C ARG A 197 24.18 32.99 2.15
N SER A 198 24.62 32.10 1.27
CA SER A 198 23.72 31.20 0.54
C SER A 198 23.03 30.29 1.56
N VAL A 199 21.70 30.41 1.66
CA VAL A 199 20.88 29.52 2.48
C VAL A 199 20.65 28.24 1.68
N PRO A 200 20.90 27.04 2.24
CA PRO A 200 20.62 25.80 1.53
C PRO A 200 19.10 25.63 1.31
N ALA A 201 18.73 24.95 0.24
CA ALA A 201 17.35 24.57 -0.02
C ALA A 201 16.82 23.59 1.05
N LEU A 202 15.51 23.34 1.09
CA LEU A 202 14.93 22.31 1.95
C LEU A 202 15.44 20.90 1.61
N LEU A 203 15.71 20.66 0.32
CA LEU A 203 16.12 19.37 -0.19
C LEU A 203 17.38 19.49 -1.05
N ASP A 204 18.40 18.70 -0.71
CA ASP A 204 19.64 18.59 -1.47
C ASP A 204 19.64 17.31 -2.33
N TRP A 205 20.22 17.39 -3.53
CA TRP A 205 20.27 16.24 -4.45
C TRP A 205 21.02 15.04 -3.86
N LYS A 206 22.08 15.30 -3.07
CA LYS A 206 22.83 14.23 -2.39
C LYS A 206 21.94 13.41 -1.46
N THR A 207 21.02 14.08 -0.75
CA THR A 207 20.05 13.42 0.14
C THR A 207 19.07 12.59 -0.67
N VAL A 208 18.54 13.13 -1.77
CA VAL A 208 17.65 12.38 -2.68
C VAL A 208 18.36 11.16 -3.25
N GLN A 209 19.55 11.32 -3.80
CA GLN A 209 20.31 10.21 -4.39
C GLN A 209 20.57 9.08 -3.38
N ALA A 210 20.86 9.41 -2.12
CA ALA A 210 21.17 8.43 -1.08
C ALA A 210 19.91 7.75 -0.50
N GLN A 211 18.78 8.47 -0.40
CA GLN A 211 17.57 7.97 0.25
C GLN A 211 16.52 7.43 -0.72
N PHE A 212 16.62 7.76 -2.02
CA PHE A 212 15.67 7.30 -3.02
C PHE A 212 15.83 5.79 -3.29
N PRO A 213 14.75 4.99 -3.23
CA PRO A 213 14.83 3.54 -3.41
C PRO A 213 14.92 3.15 -4.89
N TRP A 214 16.10 3.37 -5.50
CA TRP A 214 16.36 3.05 -6.92
C TRP A 214 15.99 1.62 -7.32
N GLY A 215 16.21 0.66 -6.41
CA GLY A 215 15.84 -0.75 -6.63
C GLY A 215 14.34 -0.93 -6.84
N THR A 216 13.50 -0.25 -6.05
CA THR A 216 12.04 -0.28 -6.22
C THR A 216 11.62 0.34 -7.54
N TRP A 217 12.25 1.44 -7.95
CA TRP A 217 11.98 2.06 -9.25
C TRP A 217 12.32 1.13 -10.43
N CYS A 218 13.47 0.47 -10.40
CA CYS A 218 13.83 -0.54 -11.42
C CYS A 218 12.88 -1.74 -11.39
N LEU A 219 12.46 -2.19 -10.20
CA LEU A 219 11.56 -3.32 -10.02
C LEU A 219 10.15 -3.04 -10.56
N LEU A 220 9.64 -1.81 -10.38
CA LEU A 220 8.39 -1.35 -10.98
C LEU A 220 8.46 -1.45 -12.52
N GLY A 221 9.52 -0.90 -13.13
CA GLY A 221 9.73 -0.98 -14.57
C GLY A 221 9.85 -2.42 -15.08
N GLY A 222 10.57 -3.27 -14.36
CA GLY A 222 10.67 -4.70 -14.65
C GLY A 222 9.32 -5.43 -14.55
N GLY A 223 8.48 -5.07 -13.58
CA GLY A 223 7.12 -5.61 -13.43
C GLY A 223 6.22 -5.24 -14.62
N TYR A 224 6.28 -4.00 -15.11
CA TYR A 224 5.52 -3.58 -16.29
C TYR A 224 6.00 -4.31 -17.56
N ALA A 225 7.31 -4.48 -17.71
CA ALA A 225 7.87 -5.28 -18.80
C ALA A 225 7.39 -6.74 -18.73
N LEU A 226 7.38 -7.33 -17.52
CA LEU A 226 6.89 -8.69 -17.32
C LEU A 226 5.40 -8.82 -17.69
N ALA A 227 4.58 -7.85 -17.34
CA ALA A 227 3.16 -7.83 -17.69
C ALA A 227 2.94 -7.82 -19.22
N SER A 228 3.65 -6.94 -19.94
CA SER A 228 3.63 -6.92 -21.40
C SER A 228 4.08 -8.25 -21.99
N ILE A 229 5.17 -8.84 -21.47
CA ILE A 229 5.67 -10.14 -21.94
C ILE A 229 4.65 -11.26 -21.68
N CYS A 230 3.93 -11.25 -20.56
CA CYS A 230 2.88 -12.24 -20.28
C CYS A 230 1.75 -12.19 -21.31
N GLN A 231 1.39 -11.00 -21.79
CA GLN A 231 0.38 -10.81 -22.84
C GLN A 231 0.93 -11.25 -24.21
N ASP A 232 2.10 -10.74 -24.59
CA ASP A 232 2.71 -11.00 -25.90
C ASP A 232 3.12 -12.48 -26.08
N SER A 233 3.53 -13.15 -25.01
CA SER A 233 3.92 -14.57 -25.05
C SER A 233 2.75 -15.55 -25.13
N GLY A 234 1.51 -15.06 -24.95
CA GLY A 234 0.31 -15.91 -24.83
C GLY A 234 0.27 -16.73 -23.54
N LEU A 235 1.12 -16.42 -22.55
CA LEU A 235 1.06 -17.04 -21.24
C LEU A 235 -0.29 -16.76 -20.56
N SER A 236 -0.87 -15.58 -20.78
CA SER A 236 -2.23 -15.21 -20.36
C SER A 236 -3.28 -16.25 -20.79
N LEU A 237 -3.32 -16.58 -22.09
CA LEU A 237 -4.22 -17.57 -22.67
C LEU A 237 -3.97 -18.98 -22.10
N TRP A 238 -2.70 -19.35 -21.94
CA TRP A 238 -2.33 -20.65 -21.37
C TRP A 238 -2.79 -20.78 -19.91
N ILE A 239 -2.53 -19.76 -19.08
CA ILE A 239 -2.99 -19.69 -17.70
C ILE A 239 -4.52 -19.76 -17.67
N GLY A 240 -5.22 -18.93 -18.46
CA GLY A 240 -6.69 -18.95 -18.57
C GLY A 240 -7.26 -20.34 -18.86
N SER A 241 -6.64 -21.10 -19.79
CA SER A 241 -7.06 -22.47 -20.13
C SER A 241 -6.94 -23.49 -18.99
N ARG A 242 -6.06 -23.23 -18.00
CA ARG A 242 -5.85 -24.12 -16.84
C ARG A 242 -6.69 -23.73 -15.63
N LEU A 243 -7.36 -22.58 -15.68
CA LEU A 243 -8.11 -22.01 -14.57
C LEU A 243 -9.60 -22.34 -14.60
N SER A 244 -10.02 -23.32 -15.41
CA SER A 244 -11.41 -23.83 -15.42
C SER A 244 -11.89 -24.28 -14.03
N MET A 245 -10.98 -24.68 -13.14
CA MET A 245 -11.28 -24.99 -11.74
C MET A 245 -11.73 -23.77 -10.93
N PHE A 246 -11.20 -22.58 -11.22
CA PHE A 246 -11.59 -21.33 -10.55
C PHE A 246 -12.89 -20.75 -11.10
N ALA A 247 -13.21 -21.01 -12.38
CA ALA A 247 -14.45 -20.55 -12.99
C ALA A 247 -15.72 -21.11 -12.31
N ALA A 248 -15.62 -22.27 -11.65
CA ALA A 248 -16.72 -22.88 -10.91
C ALA A 248 -16.81 -22.41 -9.45
N MET A 249 -15.85 -21.62 -8.96
CA MET A 249 -15.76 -21.22 -7.55
C MET A 249 -16.38 -19.84 -7.33
N GLU A 250 -16.97 -19.63 -6.15
CA GLU A 250 -17.52 -18.33 -5.80
C GLU A 250 -16.41 -17.26 -5.68
N PRO A 251 -16.57 -16.05 -6.26
CA PRO A 251 -15.54 -15.01 -6.29
C PRO A 251 -14.96 -14.63 -4.92
N TRP A 252 -15.77 -14.62 -3.86
CA TRP A 252 -15.29 -14.26 -2.52
C TRP A 252 -14.32 -15.31 -1.94
N LEU A 253 -14.58 -16.59 -2.21
CA LEU A 253 -13.74 -17.71 -1.78
C LEU A 253 -12.43 -17.71 -2.57
N MET A 254 -12.47 -17.32 -3.84
CA MET A 254 -11.27 -17.15 -4.67
C MET A 254 -10.34 -16.09 -4.10
N VAL A 255 -10.89 -14.91 -3.80
CA VAL A 255 -10.13 -13.85 -3.13
C VAL A 255 -9.56 -14.35 -1.82
N LEU A 256 -10.32 -15.07 -0.99
CA LEU A 256 -9.85 -15.56 0.30
C LEU A 256 -8.63 -16.48 0.17
N ILE A 257 -8.71 -17.48 -0.71
CA ILE A 257 -7.66 -18.48 -0.91
C ILE A 257 -6.39 -17.82 -1.47
N LEU A 258 -6.54 -16.98 -2.49
CA LEU A 258 -5.40 -16.30 -3.13
C LEU A 258 -4.73 -15.32 -2.16
N THR A 259 -5.52 -14.48 -1.48
CA THR A 259 -5.01 -13.50 -0.50
C THR A 259 -4.27 -14.20 0.64
N MET A 260 -4.80 -15.32 1.13
CA MET A 260 -4.14 -16.12 2.15
C MET A 260 -2.82 -16.71 1.66
N ALA A 261 -2.80 -17.31 0.48
CA ALA A 261 -1.58 -17.88 -0.11
C ALA A 261 -0.48 -16.82 -0.29
N ILE A 262 -0.86 -15.63 -0.76
CA ILE A 262 0.07 -14.51 -0.97
C ILE A 262 0.63 -13.98 0.34
N SER A 263 -0.22 -13.82 1.37
CA SER A 263 0.21 -13.40 2.70
C SER A 263 1.28 -14.34 3.28
N PHE A 264 1.12 -15.67 3.13
CA PHE A 264 2.14 -16.61 3.58
C PHE A 264 3.40 -16.63 2.69
N MET A 265 3.25 -16.48 1.36
CA MET A 265 4.40 -16.43 0.45
C MET A 265 5.32 -15.22 0.73
N THR A 266 4.72 -14.09 1.15
CA THR A 266 5.45 -12.86 1.41
C THR A 266 6.25 -12.86 2.72
N GLU A 267 6.11 -13.89 3.56
CA GLU A 267 6.93 -14.04 4.78
C GLU A 267 8.39 -14.41 4.47
N ILE A 268 8.62 -15.05 3.32
CA ILE A 268 9.94 -15.52 2.89
C ILE A 268 10.47 -14.76 1.66
N THR A 269 9.67 -13.85 1.11
CA THR A 269 9.96 -13.13 -0.14
C THR A 269 9.78 -11.63 0.06
N SER A 270 10.49 -10.80 -0.71
CA SER A 270 10.27 -9.35 -0.67
C SER A 270 8.85 -8.97 -1.12
N ASN A 271 8.12 -8.20 -0.31
CA ASN A 271 6.76 -7.74 -0.60
C ASN A 271 6.61 -7.15 -2.02
N ALA A 272 7.55 -6.27 -2.41
CA ALA A 272 7.54 -5.62 -3.72
C ALA A 272 7.76 -6.62 -4.86
N ALA A 273 8.69 -7.57 -4.67
CA ALA A 273 8.96 -8.62 -5.65
C ALA A 273 7.76 -9.57 -5.81
N SER A 274 7.15 -9.99 -4.70
CA SER A 274 5.90 -10.77 -4.70
C SER A 274 4.80 -10.06 -5.50
N ALA A 275 4.56 -8.78 -5.23
CA ALA A 275 3.57 -8.00 -5.96
C ALA A 275 3.89 -7.91 -7.46
N SER A 276 5.16 -7.66 -7.82
CA SER A 276 5.55 -7.47 -9.24
C SER A 276 5.43 -8.75 -10.08
N ILE A 277 5.58 -9.92 -9.45
CA ILE A 277 5.43 -11.21 -10.12
C ILE A 277 3.96 -11.63 -10.15
N LEU A 278 3.23 -11.46 -9.05
CA LEU A 278 1.88 -11.99 -8.90
C LEU A 278 0.82 -11.10 -9.53
N CYS A 279 0.97 -9.77 -9.50
CA CYS A 279 -0.04 -8.85 -10.04
C CYS A 279 -0.36 -9.13 -11.52
N PRO A 280 0.63 -9.26 -12.42
CA PRO A 280 0.34 -9.58 -13.82
C PRO A 280 -0.43 -10.90 -13.96
N ILE A 281 -0.01 -11.94 -13.23
CA ILE A 281 -0.63 -13.27 -13.28
C ILE A 281 -2.09 -13.21 -12.80
N LEU A 282 -2.35 -12.49 -11.71
CA LEU A 282 -3.69 -12.34 -11.15
C LEU A 282 -4.61 -11.50 -12.02
N ALA A 283 -4.06 -10.48 -12.69
CA ALA A 283 -4.84 -9.67 -13.60
C ALA A 283 -5.26 -10.48 -14.84
N GLU A 284 -4.36 -11.30 -15.40
CA GLU A 284 -4.69 -12.21 -16.50
C GLU A 284 -5.72 -13.28 -16.09
N LEU A 285 -5.62 -13.78 -14.85
CA LEU A 285 -6.64 -14.64 -14.26
C LEU A 285 -7.99 -13.94 -14.22
N ALA A 286 -8.06 -12.68 -13.76
CA ALA A 286 -9.30 -11.93 -13.70
C ALA A 286 -9.90 -11.69 -15.10
N ILE A 287 -9.08 -11.31 -16.08
CA ILE A 287 -9.50 -11.11 -17.49
C ILE A 287 -10.06 -12.41 -18.06
N SER A 288 -9.38 -13.54 -17.82
CA SER A 288 -9.82 -14.87 -18.27
C SER A 288 -11.16 -15.28 -17.66
N LEU A 289 -11.41 -14.89 -16.41
CA LEU A 289 -12.67 -15.12 -15.71
C LEU A 289 -13.74 -14.06 -16.01
N GLN A 290 -13.48 -13.11 -16.91
CA GLN A 290 -14.39 -11.99 -17.22
C GLN A 290 -14.73 -11.14 -15.98
N MET A 291 -13.77 -10.98 -15.07
CA MET A 291 -13.88 -10.19 -13.84
C MET A 291 -13.03 -8.94 -13.90
N ASN A 292 -13.43 -7.90 -13.18
CA ASN A 292 -12.62 -6.68 -13.07
C ASN A 292 -11.23 -7.03 -12.48
N PRO A 293 -10.11 -6.71 -13.15
CA PRO A 293 -8.76 -7.01 -12.65
C PRO A 293 -8.50 -6.47 -11.24
N LEU A 294 -9.06 -5.30 -10.93
CA LEU A 294 -8.92 -4.65 -9.63
C LEU A 294 -9.43 -5.53 -8.47
N TYR A 295 -10.42 -6.39 -8.72
CA TYR A 295 -11.01 -7.29 -7.73
C TYR A 295 -9.99 -8.29 -7.15
N LEU A 296 -9.01 -8.73 -7.95
CA LEU A 296 -7.92 -9.60 -7.49
C LEU A 296 -6.68 -8.82 -7.10
N LEU A 297 -6.41 -7.69 -7.76
CA LEU A 297 -5.20 -6.90 -7.54
C LEU A 297 -5.17 -6.21 -6.18
N TYR A 298 -6.26 -5.54 -5.76
CA TYR A 298 -6.34 -4.88 -4.45
C TYR A 298 -6.03 -5.83 -3.29
N PRO A 299 -6.77 -6.94 -3.08
CA PRO A 299 -6.50 -7.83 -1.96
C PRO A 299 -5.10 -8.46 -2.01
N ALA A 300 -4.60 -8.77 -3.20
CA ALA A 300 -3.28 -9.36 -3.37
C ALA A 300 -2.14 -8.44 -2.88
N VAL A 301 -2.17 -7.15 -3.24
CA VAL A 301 -1.10 -6.23 -2.81
C VAL A 301 -1.22 -5.79 -1.36
N LEU A 302 -2.44 -5.74 -0.84
CA LEU A 302 -2.67 -5.58 0.60
C LEU A 302 -2.09 -6.77 1.35
N ALA A 303 -2.30 -8.00 0.87
CA ALA A 303 -1.73 -9.22 1.46
C ALA A 303 -0.19 -9.27 1.36
N CYS A 304 0.41 -8.79 0.27
CA CYS A 304 1.86 -8.66 0.17
C CYS A 304 2.44 -7.75 1.28
N SER A 305 1.65 -6.86 1.87
CA SER A 305 2.09 -6.02 3.00
C SER A 305 1.78 -6.65 4.38
N MET A 306 1.08 -7.78 4.42
CA MET A 306 0.72 -8.52 5.64
C MET A 306 1.73 -9.63 5.92
N ALA A 307 2.94 -9.22 6.30
CA ALA A 307 4.04 -10.10 6.69
C ALA A 307 4.38 -9.91 8.17
N PHE A 308 3.76 -10.70 9.05
CA PHE A 308 3.79 -10.53 10.51
C PHE A 308 4.52 -11.66 11.25
N ILE A 309 4.84 -12.79 10.58
CA ILE A 309 5.34 -14.02 11.21
C ILE A 309 6.85 -14.00 11.39
N LEU A 310 7.61 -13.63 10.35
CA LEU A 310 9.07 -13.75 10.35
C LEU A 310 9.80 -12.40 10.47
N PRO A 311 10.89 -12.32 11.29
CA PRO A 311 11.67 -11.08 11.43
C PRO A 311 12.28 -10.58 10.13
N VAL A 312 12.65 -11.50 9.24
CA VAL A 312 13.34 -11.21 7.98
C VAL A 312 12.37 -10.66 6.93
N ALA A 313 11.05 -10.84 7.12
CA ALA A 313 10.06 -10.52 6.10
C ALA A 313 9.99 -9.01 5.81
N THR A 314 10.11 -8.15 6.84
CA THR A 314 10.07 -6.69 6.66
C THR A 314 11.06 -5.94 7.54
N PRO A 315 11.57 -4.77 7.12
CA PRO A 315 12.49 -3.97 7.93
C PRO A 315 11.94 -3.59 9.32
N PRO A 316 10.66 -3.17 9.50
CA PRO A 316 10.10 -2.91 10.82
C PRO A 316 10.17 -4.11 11.76
N ASN A 317 9.89 -5.32 11.25
CA ASN A 317 9.98 -6.55 12.03
C ASN A 317 11.43 -6.83 12.45
N ALA A 318 12.39 -6.64 11.54
CA ALA A 318 13.81 -6.84 11.83
C ALA A 318 14.34 -5.86 12.89
N ILE A 319 13.92 -4.59 12.85
CA ILE A 319 14.31 -3.57 13.84
C ILE A 319 13.78 -3.94 15.23
N VAL A 320 12.50 -4.33 15.32
CA VAL A 320 11.90 -4.76 16.58
C VAL A 320 12.52 -6.05 17.09
N PHE A 321 12.86 -6.99 16.21
CA PHE A 321 13.54 -8.22 16.62
C PHE A 321 14.95 -7.94 17.18
N ALA A 322 15.67 -6.97 16.61
CA ALA A 322 17.00 -6.58 17.07
C ALA A 322 16.99 -5.84 18.42
N ILE A 323 15.96 -5.02 18.69
CA ILE A 323 15.91 -4.11 19.85
C ILE A 323 14.95 -4.60 20.94
N GLY A 324 13.79 -5.12 20.56
CA GLY A 324 12.63 -5.37 21.43
C GLY A 324 12.70 -6.64 22.28
N HIS A 325 13.85 -7.35 22.30
CA HIS A 325 14.02 -8.64 23.00
C HIS A 325 12.90 -9.66 22.70
N VAL A 326 12.34 -9.62 21.48
CA VAL A 326 11.28 -10.51 21.02
C VAL A 326 11.91 -11.78 20.45
N LYS A 327 11.40 -12.97 20.82
CA LYS A 327 11.86 -14.23 20.21
C LYS A 327 11.07 -14.50 18.92
N VAL A 328 11.68 -15.25 18.00
CA VAL A 328 11.01 -15.69 16.75
C VAL A 328 9.69 -16.40 17.06
N GLN A 329 9.64 -17.20 18.12
CA GLN A 329 8.42 -17.90 18.54
C GLN A 329 7.30 -16.96 19.01
N ASP A 330 7.64 -15.84 19.67
CA ASP A 330 6.65 -14.86 20.12
C ASP A 330 6.02 -14.18 18.89
N MET A 331 6.87 -13.80 17.94
CA MET A 331 6.45 -13.13 16.71
C MET A 331 5.66 -14.06 15.79
N ALA A 332 6.08 -15.32 15.65
CA ALA A 332 5.37 -16.29 14.82
C ALA A 332 3.96 -16.60 15.35
N LYS A 333 3.81 -16.76 16.67
CA LYS A 333 2.49 -17.03 17.28
C LYS A 333 1.54 -15.83 17.18
N ALA A 334 2.05 -14.63 17.44
CA ALA A 334 1.26 -13.41 17.30
C ALA A 334 0.92 -13.13 15.84
N GLY A 335 1.90 -13.23 14.94
CA GLY A 335 1.79 -12.93 13.52
C GLY A 335 0.91 -13.89 12.75
N PHE A 336 0.95 -15.19 13.04
CA PHE A 336 0.19 -16.19 12.28
C PHE A 336 -1.32 -15.94 12.36
N ILE A 337 -1.83 -15.71 13.58
CA ILE A 337 -3.24 -15.41 13.80
C ILE A 337 -3.58 -14.03 13.25
N LEU A 338 -2.67 -13.06 13.39
CA LEU A 338 -2.88 -11.73 12.85
C LEU A 338 -2.98 -11.71 11.31
N ASN A 339 -2.16 -12.50 10.60
CA ASN A 339 -2.26 -12.65 9.15
C ASN A 339 -3.65 -13.13 8.75
N ILE A 340 -4.15 -14.20 9.39
CA ILE A 340 -5.48 -14.75 9.10
C ILE A 340 -6.56 -13.69 9.35
N LEU A 341 -6.51 -12.99 10.48
CA LEU A 341 -7.49 -11.95 10.82
C LEU A 341 -7.46 -10.78 9.82
N CYS A 342 -6.29 -10.30 9.42
CA CYS A 342 -6.16 -9.20 8.45
C CYS A 342 -6.59 -9.62 7.04
N VAL A 343 -6.30 -10.86 6.63
CA VAL A 343 -6.78 -11.43 5.37
C VAL A 343 -8.31 -11.50 5.34
N LEU A 344 -8.94 -11.90 6.44
CA LEU A 344 -10.41 -11.90 6.56
C LEU A 344 -10.99 -10.49 6.47
N VAL A 345 -10.36 -9.51 7.13
CA VAL A 345 -10.74 -8.09 7.02
C VAL A 345 -10.66 -7.61 5.58
N VAL A 346 -9.58 -7.90 4.87
CA VAL A 346 -9.42 -7.52 3.46
C VAL A 346 -10.41 -8.22 2.56
N ASN A 347 -10.71 -9.50 2.82
CA ASN A 347 -11.73 -10.21 2.07
C ASN A 347 -13.11 -9.55 2.23
N VAL A 348 -13.50 -9.19 3.46
CA VAL A 348 -14.74 -8.44 3.73
C VAL A 348 -14.70 -7.07 3.05
N ALA A 349 -13.57 -6.36 3.13
CA ALA A 349 -13.39 -5.05 2.51
C ALA A 349 -13.65 -5.07 1.00
N VAL A 350 -13.00 -6.02 0.31
CA VAL A 350 -13.12 -6.19 -1.14
C VAL A 350 -14.56 -6.49 -1.51
N ASN A 351 -15.19 -7.46 -0.83
CA ASN A 351 -16.55 -7.92 -1.14
C ASN A 351 -17.68 -6.95 -0.71
N THR A 352 -17.38 -5.88 0.03
CA THR A 352 -18.39 -4.94 0.53
C THR A 352 -18.15 -3.53 -0.01
N TRP A 353 -17.47 -2.67 0.73
CA TRP A 353 -17.36 -1.25 0.37
C TRP A 353 -16.44 -1.00 -0.82
N MET A 354 -15.40 -1.81 -1.04
CA MET A 354 -14.53 -1.62 -2.20
C MET A 354 -15.27 -1.96 -3.50
N THR A 355 -16.01 -3.07 -3.54
CA THR A 355 -16.91 -3.37 -4.67
C THR A 355 -17.95 -2.28 -4.85
N ALA A 356 -18.56 -1.78 -3.78
CA ALA A 356 -19.56 -0.70 -3.88
C ALA A 356 -18.99 0.63 -4.40
N LEU A 357 -17.73 0.95 -4.09
CA LEU A 357 -17.07 2.18 -4.54
C LEU A 357 -16.51 2.08 -5.96
N LEU A 358 -15.94 0.93 -6.33
CA LEU A 358 -15.21 0.74 -7.58
C LEU A 358 -15.95 -0.11 -8.63
N HIS A 359 -17.15 -0.59 -8.32
CA HIS A 359 -17.93 -1.51 -9.17
C HIS A 359 -17.10 -2.73 -9.62
N LEU A 360 -16.45 -3.38 -8.65
CA LEU A 360 -15.54 -4.51 -8.91
C LEU A 360 -16.26 -5.78 -9.37
N ASP A 361 -17.59 -5.82 -9.23
CA ASP A 361 -18.48 -6.91 -9.63
C ASP A 361 -18.66 -7.02 -11.15
N GLN A 362 -18.37 -5.96 -11.90
CA GLN A 362 -18.57 -5.91 -13.34
C GLN A 362 -17.28 -5.59 -14.08
N LEU A 363 -17.05 -6.32 -15.17
CA LEU A 363 -16.00 -5.98 -16.12
C LEU A 363 -16.37 -4.67 -16.83
N PRO A 364 -15.44 -3.71 -16.97
CA PRO A 364 -15.70 -2.50 -17.73
C PRO A 364 -16.24 -2.83 -19.14
N PRO A 365 -17.33 -2.17 -19.61
CA PRO A 365 -18.00 -2.55 -20.84
C PRO A 365 -17.10 -2.55 -22.08
N ALA A 366 -16.11 -1.66 -22.15
CA ALA A 366 -15.17 -1.60 -23.26
C ALA A 366 -14.21 -2.81 -23.28
N MET A 367 -13.75 -3.25 -22.11
CA MET A 367 -12.92 -4.46 -21.97
C MET A 367 -13.73 -5.72 -22.35
N SER A 368 -14.98 -5.81 -21.89
CA SER A 368 -15.89 -6.90 -22.27
C SER A 368 -16.10 -7.01 -23.79
N ARG A 369 -16.32 -5.88 -24.47
CA ARG A 369 -16.47 -5.84 -25.94
C ARG A 369 -15.19 -6.27 -26.66
N SER A 370 -14.02 -5.86 -26.18
CA SER A 370 -12.75 -6.24 -26.78
C SER A 370 -12.49 -7.74 -26.68
N LEU A 371 -12.75 -8.35 -25.51
CA LEU A 371 -12.62 -9.79 -25.29
C LEU A 371 -13.63 -10.61 -26.11
N GLN A 372 -14.84 -10.10 -26.30
CA GLN A 372 -15.83 -10.72 -27.20
C GLN A 372 -15.41 -10.67 -28.67
N ASN A 373 -14.77 -9.57 -29.09
CA ASN A 373 -14.24 -9.44 -30.45
C ASN A 373 -13.04 -10.37 -30.69
N GLU A 374 -12.13 -10.48 -29.73
CA GLU A 374 -10.99 -11.40 -29.80
C GLU A 374 -11.44 -12.86 -29.86
N SER A 375 -12.33 -13.28 -28.95
CA SER A 375 -12.89 -14.64 -28.97
C SER A 375 -13.62 -14.96 -30.28
N SER A 376 -14.33 -13.98 -30.86
CA SER A 376 -14.98 -14.11 -32.17
C SER A 376 -13.96 -14.22 -33.31
N GLN A 377 -12.87 -13.44 -33.27
CA GLN A 377 -11.77 -13.55 -34.24
C GLN A 377 -11.07 -14.90 -34.16
N TYR A 378 -10.79 -15.41 -32.95
CA TYR A 378 -10.24 -16.75 -32.76
C TYR A 378 -11.16 -17.82 -33.33
N LEU A 379 -12.46 -17.78 -33.05
CA LEU A 379 -13.45 -18.71 -33.63
C LEU A 379 -13.51 -18.63 -35.16
N SER A 380 -13.42 -17.43 -35.75
CA SER A 380 -13.40 -17.24 -37.21
C SER A 380 -12.09 -17.69 -37.87
N SER A 381 -10.96 -17.60 -37.17
CA SER A 381 -9.65 -18.09 -37.63
C SER A 381 -9.46 -19.60 -37.43
N ALA A 382 -10.12 -20.19 -36.43
CA ALA A 382 -10.11 -21.62 -36.16
C ALA A 382 -11.03 -22.41 -37.10
N TYR A 383 -11.99 -21.75 -37.76
CA TYR A 383 -12.88 -22.34 -38.76
C TYR A 383 -12.93 -21.48 -40.04
N PRO A 384 -12.00 -21.66 -41.00
CA PRO A 384 -12.22 -21.14 -42.33
C PRO A 384 -13.31 -21.98 -43.02
N ALA A 385 -14.48 -21.37 -43.20
CA ALA A 385 -15.51 -21.69 -44.20
C ALA A 385 -16.22 -23.07 -44.13
N PHE A 386 -17.38 -23.11 -43.45
CA PHE A 386 -18.56 -23.81 -43.98
C PHE A 386 -19.47 -22.78 -44.67
N ASN A 387 -19.14 -22.44 -45.92
CA ASN A 387 -19.95 -21.77 -46.96
C ASN A 387 -18.97 -21.27 -48.02
N THR A 388 -19.02 -21.59 -49.31
CA THR A 388 -20.10 -21.97 -50.24
C THR A 388 -19.46 -22.41 -51.57
N THR A 389 -20.12 -23.31 -52.33
CA THR A 389 -20.30 -23.34 -53.82
C THR A 389 -20.68 -24.78 -54.21
N ALA A 390 -21.97 -25.10 -54.41
CA ALA A 390 -22.69 -24.92 -55.67
C ALA A 390 -21.80 -25.20 -56.90
N TYR A 391 -21.91 -26.41 -57.45
CA TYR A 391 -21.65 -26.66 -58.87
C TYR A 391 -22.90 -27.28 -59.51
N PRO A 392 -23.34 -26.77 -60.68
CA PRO A 392 -24.48 -27.27 -61.44
C PRO A 392 -24.07 -28.37 -62.43
N VAL A 393 -25.08 -29.14 -62.84
CA VAL A 393 -25.16 -30.22 -63.84
C VAL A 393 -24.74 -31.60 -63.39
#